data_AF-A0A531MJC3-F1
#
_entry.id   AF-A0A531MJC3-F1
#
_cell.length_a   1.000
_cell.length_b   1.000
_cell.length_c   1.000
_cell.angle_alpha   90.00
_cell.angle_beta   90.00
_cell.angle_gamma   90.00
#
_symmetry.space_group_name_H-M   'P 1'
#
loop_
_entity.id
_entity.type
_entity.pdbx_description
1 polymer ?
#
loop_
_entity_poly.entity_id
_entity_poly.type
_entity_poly.pdbx_seq_one_letter_code
_entity_poly.pdbx_strand_id
1 'polypeptide(L)'
;MDVTTTHWINSAAGISPALDLIMISVTKFGVPLLIACVVLQWWSRTDRTHVRHAAIAAGLSFLIGLGANQIILLFVHRVRPYDAGVTHLIIPASADWSFPSDHATAALSIVAAFALQALPGRALIFGAMAVLICWSRLFVGTHYVTDVLG
;
A
#
# COMPACT_ATOMS: atom_id res chain seq x y z
N MET A 1 16.75 3.21 -14.36
CA MET A 1 15.95 1.98 -14.17
C MET A 1 14.63 2.28 -13.49
N ASP A 2 14.61 2.85 -12.28
CA ASP A 2 13.36 3.14 -11.55
C ASP A 2 12.41 4.09 -12.32
N VAL A 3 12.94 5.24 -12.78
CA VAL A 3 12.22 6.24 -13.60
C VAL A 3 11.61 5.62 -14.87
N THR A 4 12.39 4.82 -15.60
CA THR A 4 11.95 4.17 -16.85
C THR A 4 10.86 3.13 -16.61
N THR A 5 10.96 2.37 -15.51
CA THR A 5 9.95 1.35 -15.16
C THR A 5 8.67 2.02 -14.69
N THR A 6 8.75 3.05 -13.84
CA THR A 6 7.58 3.82 -13.40
C THR A 6 6.89 4.50 -14.59
N HIS A 7 7.64 5.11 -15.51
CA HIS A 7 7.07 5.70 -16.72
C HIS A 7 6.40 4.63 -17.60
N TRP A 8 7.02 3.45 -17.77
CA TRP A 8 6.44 2.38 -18.58
C TRP A 8 5.11 1.88 -17.99
N ILE A 9 5.04 1.66 -16.68
CA ILE A 9 3.80 1.24 -15.99
C ILE A 9 2.72 2.33 -16.11
N ASN A 10 3.10 3.61 -15.93
CA ASN A 10 2.18 4.73 -16.00
C ASN A 10 1.77 5.07 -17.45
N SER A 11 2.50 4.64 -18.47
CA SER A 11 2.11 4.89 -19.88
C SER A 11 0.78 4.24 -20.27
N ALA A 12 0.36 3.20 -19.55
CA ALA A 12 -0.96 2.58 -19.72
C ALA A 12 -2.10 3.36 -19.05
N ALA A 13 -1.76 4.34 -18.23
CA ALA A 13 -2.69 5.13 -17.43
C ALA A 13 -3.28 6.26 -18.29
N GLY A 14 -4.62 6.43 -18.25
CA GLY A 14 -5.32 7.41 -19.10
C GLY A 14 -5.82 6.84 -20.44
N ILE A 15 -5.51 5.58 -20.76
CA ILE A 15 -5.95 4.92 -21.99
C ILE A 15 -7.38 4.36 -21.85
N SER A 16 -7.72 3.83 -20.67
CA SER A 16 -9.01 3.18 -20.40
C SER A 16 -9.65 3.77 -19.15
N PRO A 17 -10.76 4.53 -19.29
CA PRO A 17 -11.45 5.13 -18.15
C PRO A 17 -11.90 4.12 -17.10
N ALA A 18 -12.27 2.91 -17.51
CA ALA A 18 -12.68 1.85 -16.61
C ALA A 18 -11.51 1.34 -15.76
N LEU A 19 -10.34 1.17 -16.37
CA LEU A 19 -9.14 0.72 -15.68
C LEU A 19 -8.62 1.79 -14.72
N ASP A 20 -8.63 3.06 -15.16
CA ASP A 20 -8.25 4.20 -14.32
C ASP A 20 -9.18 4.29 -13.10
N LEU A 21 -10.49 4.16 -13.28
CA LEU A 21 -11.45 4.18 -12.17
C LEU A 21 -11.18 3.06 -11.16
N ILE A 22 -10.87 1.84 -11.64
CA ILE A 22 -10.52 0.71 -10.77
C ILE A 22 -9.24 1.03 -9.98
N MET A 23 -8.17 1.48 -10.64
CA MET A 23 -6.88 1.73 -9.99
C MET A 23 -6.94 2.92 -9.01
N ILE A 24 -7.72 3.95 -9.34
CA ILE A 24 -8.01 5.07 -8.44
C ILE A 24 -8.80 4.58 -7.22
N SER A 25 -9.82 3.75 -7.44
CA SER A 25 -10.64 3.18 -6.36
C SER A 25 -9.82 2.28 -5.44
N VAL A 26 -8.97 1.41 -5.99
CA VAL A 26 -8.05 0.56 -5.22
C VAL A 26 -7.09 1.43 -4.41
N THR A 27 -6.56 2.49 -5.00
CA THR A 27 -5.67 3.40 -4.28
C THR A 27 -6.37 4.09 -3.12
N LYS A 28 -7.60 4.60 -3.34
CA LYS A 28 -8.37 5.35 -2.33
C LYS A 28 -8.94 4.46 -1.23
N PHE A 29 -9.46 3.30 -1.59
CA PHE A 29 -10.20 2.41 -0.68
C PHE A 29 -9.41 1.18 -0.26
N GLY A 30 -8.28 0.87 -0.88
CA GLY A 30 -7.52 -0.36 -0.63
C GLY A 30 -7.03 -0.49 0.81
N VAL A 31 -6.36 0.54 1.35
CA VAL A 31 -5.90 0.53 2.76
C VAL A 31 -7.08 0.52 3.74
N PRO A 32 -8.11 1.40 3.61
CA PRO A 32 -9.30 1.32 4.46
C PRO A 32 -10.00 -0.04 4.42
N LEU A 33 -10.11 -0.65 3.23
CA LEU A 33 -10.69 -1.98 3.05
C LEU A 33 -9.85 -3.04 3.75
N LEU A 34 -8.52 -2.97 3.62
CA LEU A 34 -7.60 -3.90 4.26
C LEU A 34 -7.70 -3.79 5.79
N ILE A 35 -7.76 -2.58 6.35
CA ILE A 35 -8.02 -2.34 7.78
C ILE A 35 -9.38 -2.92 8.19
N ALA A 36 -10.44 -2.66 7.42
CA ALA A 36 -11.77 -3.22 7.68
C ALA A 36 -11.74 -4.75 7.69
N CYS A 37 -11.06 -5.38 6.74
CA CYS A 37 -10.88 -6.84 6.69
C CYS A 37 -10.14 -7.39 7.91
N VAL A 38 -9.14 -6.67 8.45
CA VAL A 38 -8.46 -7.02 9.70
C VAL A 38 -9.40 -6.91 10.89
N VAL A 39 -10.18 -5.83 10.99
CA VAL A 39 -11.17 -5.62 12.06
C VAL A 39 -12.25 -6.70 12.03
N LEU A 40 -12.71 -7.10 10.84
CA LEU A 40 -13.67 -8.19 10.67
C LEU A 40 -13.15 -9.54 11.20
N GLN A 41 -11.83 -9.75 11.24
CA GLN A 41 -11.26 -10.96 11.86
C GLN A 41 -11.58 -11.06 13.35
N TRP A 42 -11.89 -9.95 14.02
CA TRP A 42 -12.25 -9.94 15.44
C TRP A 42 -13.50 -10.80 15.77
N TRP A 43 -14.43 -10.88 14.82
CA TRP A 43 -15.65 -11.70 14.91
C TRP A 43 -15.47 -13.12 14.36
N SER A 44 -14.26 -13.52 13.97
CA SER A 44 -14.00 -14.87 13.49
C SER A 44 -14.46 -15.91 14.52
N ARG A 45 -15.18 -16.93 14.06
CA ARG A 45 -15.65 -18.03 14.93
C ARG A 45 -14.60 -19.11 15.12
N THR A 46 -13.61 -19.17 14.23
CA THR A 46 -12.50 -20.14 14.23
C THR A 46 -11.27 -19.53 14.88
N ASP A 47 -10.62 -20.27 15.80
CA ASP A 47 -9.35 -19.89 16.46
C ASP A 47 -9.33 -18.46 17.03
N ARG A 48 -10.42 -18.08 17.69
CA ARG A 48 -10.68 -16.73 18.21
C ARG A 48 -9.49 -16.08 18.92
N THR A 49 -8.82 -16.81 19.80
CA THR A 49 -7.67 -16.28 20.54
C THR A 49 -6.51 -15.97 19.60
N HIS A 50 -6.10 -16.92 18.76
CA HIS A 50 -4.99 -16.76 17.83
C HIS A 50 -5.24 -15.63 16.82
N VAL A 51 -6.45 -15.59 16.27
CA VAL A 51 -6.87 -14.57 15.30
C VAL A 51 -6.88 -13.17 15.90
N ARG A 52 -7.33 -13.03 17.16
CA ARG A 52 -7.33 -11.74 17.85
C ARG A 52 -5.91 -11.25 18.14
N HIS A 53 -5.01 -12.15 18.55
CA HIS A 53 -3.59 -11.80 18.69
C HIS A 53 -3.01 -11.32 17.35
N ALA A 54 -3.32 -12.00 16.24
CA ALA A 54 -2.89 -11.57 14.91
C ALA A 54 -3.47 -10.21 14.51
N ALA A 55 -4.74 -9.95 14.78
CA ALA A 55 -5.36 -8.66 14.50
C ALA A 55 -4.74 -7.51 15.33
N ILE A 56 -4.46 -7.74 16.61
CA ILE A 56 -3.77 -6.76 17.47
C ILE A 56 -2.34 -6.55 16.99
N ALA A 57 -1.60 -7.63 16.70
CA ALA A 57 -0.25 -7.55 16.17
C ALA A 57 -0.20 -6.80 14.83
N ALA A 58 -1.18 -7.01 13.95
CA ALA A 58 -1.31 -6.29 12.69
C ALA A 58 -1.57 -4.80 12.91
N GLY A 59 -2.47 -4.45 13.84
CA GLY A 59 -2.73 -3.05 14.21
C GLY A 59 -1.49 -2.35 14.78
N LEU A 60 -0.77 -3.02 15.69
CA LEU A 60 0.48 -2.50 16.25
C LEU A 60 1.57 -2.35 15.18
N SER A 61 1.74 -3.36 14.32
CA SER A 61 2.73 -3.33 13.24
C SER A 61 2.42 -2.21 12.24
N PHE A 62 1.15 -2.00 11.92
CA PHE A 62 0.69 -0.88 11.09
C PHE A 62 1.04 0.47 11.72
N LEU A 63 0.75 0.67 13.01
CA LEU A 63 1.06 1.92 13.70
C LEU A 63 2.58 2.19 13.79
N ILE A 64 3.37 1.15 14.09
CA ILE A 64 4.82 1.24 14.13
C ILE A 64 5.37 1.56 12.73
N GLY A 65 4.86 0.89 11.69
CA GLY A 65 5.24 1.11 10.30
C GLY A 65 4.95 2.55 9.85
N LEU A 66 3.75 3.07 10.13
CA LEU A 66 3.43 4.47 9.84
C LEU A 66 4.27 5.45 10.67
N GLY A 67 4.51 5.15 11.95
CA GLY A 67 5.40 5.96 12.78
C GLY A 67 6.82 6.03 12.22
N ALA A 68 7.36 4.89 11.80
CA ALA A 68 8.66 4.83 11.13
C ALA A 68 8.63 5.59 9.80
N ASN A 69 7.55 5.48 9.02
CA ASN A 69 7.39 6.22 7.77
C ASN A 69 7.47 7.73 8.01
N GLN A 70 6.73 8.23 9.00
CA GLN A 70 6.75 9.65 9.37
C GLN A 70 8.12 10.12 9.85
N ILE A 71 8.88 9.27 10.55
CA ILE A 71 10.26 9.61 10.93
C ILE A 71 11.14 9.72 9.68
N ILE A 72 11.05 8.77 8.74
CA ILE A 72 11.85 8.78 7.51
C ILE A 72 11.49 9.99 6.64
N LEU A 73 10.22 10.36 6.58
CA LEU A 73 9.72 11.54 5.87
C LEU A 73 10.36 12.86 6.36
N LEU A 74 10.84 12.92 7.61
CA LEU A 74 11.57 14.08 8.14
C LEU A 74 13.02 14.16 7.64
N PHE A 75 13.59 13.04 7.17
CA PHE A 75 14.98 12.96 6.72
C PHE A 75 15.12 12.83 5.20
N VAL A 76 14.13 12.24 4.52
CA VAL A 76 14.18 11.90 3.10
C VAL A 76 13.10 12.64 2.32
N HIS A 77 13.46 13.79 1.77
CA HIS A 77 12.57 14.63 0.97
C HIS A 77 12.61 14.28 -0.52
N ARG A 78 12.21 13.05 -0.86
CA ARG A 78 12.20 12.61 -2.26
C ARG A 78 11.04 13.25 -3.01
N VAL A 79 11.35 13.90 -4.13
CA VAL A 79 10.36 14.48 -5.05
C VAL A 79 9.51 13.38 -5.68
N ARG A 80 8.21 13.65 -5.90
CA ARG A 80 7.29 12.69 -6.52
C ARG A 80 7.53 12.57 -8.03
N PRO A 81 7.25 11.40 -8.64
CA PRO A 81 7.46 11.20 -10.07
C PRO A 81 6.65 12.17 -10.95
N TYR A 82 5.45 12.59 -10.54
CA TYR A 82 4.68 13.58 -11.29
C TYR A 82 5.27 14.99 -11.22
N ASP A 83 5.84 15.40 -10.07
CA ASP A 83 6.50 16.70 -9.92
C ASP A 83 7.81 16.78 -10.73
N ALA A 84 8.48 15.63 -10.88
CA ALA A 84 9.66 15.50 -11.74
C ALA A 84 9.31 15.39 -13.24
N GLY A 85 8.03 15.43 -13.63
CA GLY A 85 7.59 15.28 -15.02
C GLY A 85 7.77 13.88 -15.60
N VAL A 86 7.91 12.86 -14.74
CA VAL A 86 8.16 11.45 -15.14
C VAL A 86 6.85 10.69 -15.39
N THR A 87 5.76 11.08 -14.75
CA THR A 87 4.47 10.36 -14.85
C THR A 87 3.30 11.30 -15.06
N HIS A 88 2.32 10.85 -15.82
CA HIS A 88 1.02 11.48 -15.97
C HIS A 88 0.11 11.10 -14.78
N LEU A 89 -0.19 12.07 -13.93
CA LEU A 89 -1.00 11.88 -12.73
C LEU A 89 -2.50 11.91 -13.07
N ILE A 90 -3.23 10.88 -12.64
CA ILE A 90 -4.69 10.73 -12.88
C ILE A 90 -5.52 11.02 -11.61
N ILE A 91 -4.85 11.40 -10.52
CA ILE A 91 -5.48 11.78 -9.25
C ILE A 91 -5.04 13.17 -8.82
N PRO A 92 -5.68 13.80 -7.82
CA PRO A 92 -5.19 15.05 -7.24
C PRO A 92 -3.77 14.86 -6.69
N ALA A 93 -2.89 15.82 -6.97
CA ALA A 93 -1.55 15.86 -6.39
C ALA A 93 -1.64 15.93 -4.86
N SER A 94 -0.80 15.16 -4.15
CA SER A 94 -0.65 15.29 -2.70
C SER A 94 0.63 16.05 -2.39
N ALA A 95 0.61 16.84 -1.32
CA ALA A 95 1.71 17.73 -0.95
C ALA A 95 2.85 17.00 -0.21
N ASP A 96 2.69 15.71 0.05
CA ASP A 96 3.62 14.91 0.84
C ASP A 96 4.73 14.34 -0.04
N TRP A 97 5.88 14.01 0.57
CA TRP A 97 7.00 13.41 -0.13
C TRP A 97 6.67 12.02 -0.69
N SER A 98 7.50 11.52 -1.61
CA SER A 98 7.27 10.24 -2.28
C SER A 98 7.79 9.02 -1.52
N PHE A 99 8.75 9.19 -0.61
CA PHE A 99 9.39 8.08 0.08
C PHE A 99 9.21 8.20 1.60
N PRO A 100 8.93 7.08 2.31
CA PRO A 100 8.36 5.81 1.85
C PRO A 100 6.86 5.86 1.52
N SER A 101 6.35 4.84 0.79
CA SER A 101 4.92 4.73 0.49
C SER A 101 4.10 4.26 1.70
N ASP A 102 3.29 5.16 2.28
CA ASP A 102 2.38 4.82 3.40
C ASP A 102 1.51 3.59 3.10
N HIS A 103 1.02 3.48 1.86
CA HIS A 103 0.12 2.41 1.45
C HIS A 103 0.85 1.06 1.39
N ALA A 104 2.10 1.06 0.93
CA ALA A 104 2.92 -0.14 0.88
C ALA A 104 3.32 -0.59 2.30
N THR A 105 3.81 0.35 3.12
CA THR A 105 4.18 0.08 4.52
C THR A 105 2.99 -0.45 5.31
N ALA A 106 1.82 0.17 5.19
CA ALA A 106 0.59 -0.27 5.83
C ALA A 106 0.20 -1.70 5.43
N ALA A 107 0.13 -1.97 4.13
CA ALA A 107 -0.33 -3.25 3.62
C ALA A 107 0.66 -4.38 3.96
N LEU A 108 1.95 -4.16 3.78
CA LEU A 108 2.99 -5.16 4.09
C LEU A 108 3.11 -5.43 5.60
N SER A 109 2.96 -4.42 6.46
CA SER A 109 2.97 -4.61 7.91
C SER A 109 1.86 -5.56 8.37
N ILE A 110 0.68 -5.46 7.76
CA ILE A 110 -0.45 -6.33 8.07
C ILE A 110 -0.19 -7.75 7.55
N VAL A 111 0.33 -7.90 6.32
CA VAL A 111 0.70 -9.22 5.77
C VAL A 111 1.73 -9.91 6.66
N ALA A 112 2.78 -9.20 7.07
CA ALA A 112 3.82 -9.73 7.95
C ALA A 112 3.26 -10.18 9.30
N ALA A 113 2.38 -9.39 9.92
CA ALA A 113 1.77 -9.76 11.19
C ALA A 113 0.95 -11.05 11.11
N PHE A 114 0.17 -11.24 10.03
CA PHE A 114 -0.58 -12.49 9.83
C PHE A 114 0.32 -13.67 9.46
N ALA A 115 1.40 -13.44 8.72
CA ALA A 115 2.38 -14.48 8.37
C ALA A 115 3.15 -14.98 9.61
N LEU A 116 3.62 -14.07 10.47
CA LEU A 116 4.34 -14.39 11.70
C LEU A 116 3.46 -15.13 12.73
N GLN A 117 2.15 -14.92 12.67
CA GLN A 117 1.16 -15.60 13.51
C GLN A 117 0.71 -16.92 12.89
N ALA A 118 1.51 -17.54 12.01
CA ALA A 118 1.24 -18.85 11.40
C ALA A 118 -0.18 -18.99 10.80
N LEU A 119 -0.72 -17.91 10.21
CA LEU A 119 -1.99 -17.91 9.49
C LEU A 119 -1.75 -17.76 7.96
N PRO A 120 -1.07 -18.72 7.30
CA PRO A 120 -0.57 -18.55 5.94
C PRO A 120 -1.69 -18.31 4.92
N GLY A 121 -2.86 -18.94 5.10
CA GLY A 121 -4.00 -18.72 4.21
C GLY A 121 -4.51 -17.28 4.24
N ARG A 122 -4.54 -16.64 5.42
CA ARG A 122 -4.97 -15.24 5.56
C ARG A 122 -3.88 -14.28 5.11
N ALA A 123 -2.62 -14.59 5.45
CA ALA A 123 -1.47 -13.84 4.98
C ALA A 123 -1.39 -13.79 3.44
N LEU A 124 -1.72 -14.90 2.76
CA LEU A 124 -1.76 -14.95 1.29
C LEU A 124 -2.84 -14.04 0.71
N ILE A 125 -4.06 -14.04 1.29
CA ILE A 125 -5.16 -13.18 0.86
C ILE A 125 -4.78 -11.70 1.05
N PHE A 126 -4.29 -11.33 2.24
CA PHE A 126 -3.83 -9.97 2.49
C PHE A 126 -2.63 -9.60 1.61
N GLY A 127 -1.76 -10.56 1.30
CA GLY A 127 -0.62 -10.38 0.41
C GLY A 127 -1.06 -10.03 -1.01
N ALA A 128 -2.06 -10.73 -1.55
CA ALA A 128 -2.63 -10.41 -2.85
C ALA A 128 -3.25 -9.00 -2.88
N MET A 129 -3.96 -8.60 -1.82
CA MET A 129 -4.48 -7.24 -1.69
C MET A 129 -3.36 -6.20 -1.60
N ALA A 130 -2.31 -6.47 -0.82
CA ALA A 130 -1.16 -5.58 -0.67
C ALA A 130 -0.46 -5.35 -2.02
N VAL A 131 -0.22 -6.42 -2.79
CA VAL A 131 0.35 -6.32 -4.13
C VAL A 131 -0.52 -5.47 -5.04
N LEU A 132 -1.85 -5.64 -5.01
CA LEU A 132 -2.78 -4.86 -5.82
C LEU A 132 -2.76 -3.37 -5.44
N ILE A 133 -2.71 -3.06 -4.14
CA ILE A 133 -2.60 -1.67 -3.63
C ILE A 133 -1.27 -1.05 -4.07
N CYS A 134 -0.16 -1.76 -3.89
CA CYS A 134 1.16 -1.30 -4.30
C CYS A 134 1.21 -1.05 -5.81
N TRP A 135 0.65 -1.97 -6.61
CA TRP A 135 0.57 -1.82 -8.06
C TRP A 135 -0.26 -0.62 -8.48
N SER A 136 -1.40 -0.37 -7.81
CA SER A 136 -2.25 0.78 -8.15
C SER A 136 -1.53 2.11 -7.89
N ARG A 137 -0.68 2.21 -6.87
CA ARG A 137 0.14 3.42 -6.60
C ARG A 137 1.15 3.71 -7.71
N LEU A 138 1.77 2.66 -8.25
CA LEU A 138 2.69 2.76 -9.39
C LEU A 138 1.94 3.13 -10.68
N PHE A 139 0.78 2.50 -10.91
CA PHE A 139 -0.06 2.75 -12.08
C PHE A 139 -0.53 4.21 -12.15
N VAL A 140 -1.05 4.73 -11.05
CA VAL A 140 -1.53 6.11 -10.96
C VAL A 140 -0.38 7.13 -11.04
N GLY A 141 0.89 6.68 -10.96
CA GLY A 141 2.06 7.55 -11.10
C GLY A 141 2.34 8.37 -9.84
N THR A 142 2.00 7.86 -8.67
CA THR A 142 2.18 8.58 -7.39
C THR A 142 3.54 8.32 -6.74
N HIS A 143 4.13 7.15 -6.99
CA HIS A 143 5.36 6.69 -6.35
C HIS A 143 6.26 5.96 -7.34
N TYR A 144 7.55 5.95 -7.05
CA TYR A 144 8.52 5.12 -7.75
C TYR A 144 8.43 3.65 -7.30
N VAL A 145 8.98 2.71 -8.09
CA VAL A 145 9.02 1.29 -7.72
C VAL A 145 9.85 1.10 -6.46
N THR A 146 10.94 1.85 -6.32
CA THR A 146 11.77 1.80 -5.10
C THR A 146 11.08 2.35 -3.86
N ASP A 147 10.09 3.25 -3.99
CA ASP A 147 9.30 3.73 -2.84
C ASP A 147 8.34 2.68 -2.28
N VAL A 148 8.02 1.67 -3.10
CA VAL A 148 7.18 0.52 -2.73
C VAL A 148 8.01 -0.64 -2.19
N LEU A 149 9.27 -0.77 -2.64
CA LEU A 149 10.17 -1.86 -2.25
C LEU A 149 11.02 -1.55 -1.01
N GLY A 150 11.27 -0.27 -0.72
CA GLY A 150 12.04 0.17 0.46
C GLY A 150 11.24 0.05 1.75
#